data_AF-A0A935D821-F1
#
_entry.id   AF-A0A935D821-F1
#
_cell.length_a   1.000
_cell.length_b   1.000
_cell.length_c   1.000
_cell.angle_alpha   90.00
_cell.angle_beta   90.00
_cell.angle_gamma   90.00
#
_symmetry.space_group_name_H-M   'P 1'
#
loop_
_entity.id
_entity.type
_entity.pdbx_description
1 polymer ?
#
loop_
_entity_poly.entity_id
_entity_poly.type
_entity_poly.pdbx_seq_one_letter_code
_entity_poly.pdbx_strand_id
1 'polypeptide(L)'
;MKTKATILTTLIAIAVIVGCKKEPDNPASPAPTPNPVTGSSPLRALFVNNVANATQTFIVNAATGGQVMGNKGTRLDFEPNAFVYENGTPVMGLVQVSLVEALSVI
;
A
#
# COMPACT_ATOMS: atom_id res chain seq x y z
N MET A 1 48.62 28.22 1.92
CA MET A 1 47.35 27.91 1.22
C MET A 1 46.75 26.53 1.55
N LYS A 2 47.45 25.62 2.23
CA LYS A 2 46.93 24.29 2.56
C LYS A 2 46.12 24.23 3.86
N THR A 3 46.44 25.08 4.84
CA THR A 3 45.81 25.10 6.18
C THR A 3 44.37 25.63 6.20
N LYS A 4 44.02 26.55 5.30
CA LYS A 4 42.66 27.09 5.20
C LYS A 4 41.67 26.08 4.59
N ALA A 5 42.15 25.26 3.65
CA ALA A 5 41.35 24.18 3.07
C ALA A 5 41.05 23.10 4.12
N THR A 6 42.03 22.73 4.95
CA THR A 6 41.85 21.71 6.01
C THR A 6 40.87 22.15 7.10
N ILE A 7 40.91 23.42 7.52
CA ILE A 7 39.98 23.96 8.53
C ILE A 7 38.53 23.96 8.02
N LEU A 8 38.32 24.26 6.74
CA LEU A 8 36.98 24.28 6.14
C LEU A 8 36.41 22.85 5.99
N THR A 9 37.25 21.86 5.70
CA THR A 9 36.80 20.45 5.59
C THR A 9 36.43 19.87 6.96
N THR A 10 37.16 20.23 8.02
CA THR A 10 36.85 19.76 9.39
C THR A 10 35.56 20.38 9.95
N LEU A 11 35.23 21.62 9.57
CA LEU A 11 34.01 22.29 10.04
C LEU A 11 32.73 21.67 9.43
N ILE A 12 32.80 21.17 8.19
CA ILE A 12 31.67 20.54 7.50
C ILE A 12 31.38 19.13 8.06
N ALA A 13 32.40 18.40 8.48
CA ALA A 13 32.24 17.05 9.04
C ALA A 13 31.50 17.03 10.38
N ILE A 14 31.58 18.10 11.18
CA ILE A 14 30.90 18.20 12.48
C ILE A 14 29.40 18.53 12.33
N ALA A 15 28.98 19.14 11.22
CA ALA A 15 27.60 19.52 10.99
C ALA A 15 26.66 18.34 10.67
N VAL A 16 27.21 17.17 10.29
CA VAL A 16 26.40 16.00 9.87
C VAL A 16 25.94 15.14 11.06
N ILE A 17 26.52 15.30 12.25
CA ILE A 17 26.28 14.43 13.41
C ILE A 17 25.20 14.96 14.38
N VAL A 18 24.78 16.23 14.24
CA VAL A 18 23.79 16.87 15.14
C VAL A 18 22.40 17.00 14.47
N GLY A 19 22.25 16.49 13.24
CA GLY A 19 21.02 16.60 12.44
C GLY A 19 19.90 15.61 12.78
N CYS A 20 20.12 14.66 13.70
CA CYS A 20 19.04 13.80 14.20
C CYS A 20 18.20 14.58 15.23
N LYS A 21 17.17 15.29 14.75
CA LYS A 21 16.05 15.68 15.61
C LYS A 21 15.43 14.40 16.14
N LYS A 22 15.65 14.14 17.43
CA LYS A 22 14.88 13.15 18.18
C LYS A 22 13.46 13.70 18.24
N GLU A 23 12.57 13.17 17.40
CA GLU A 23 11.13 13.37 17.60
C GLU A 23 10.83 12.86 19.01
N PRO A 24 10.22 13.67 19.89
CA PRO A 24 9.78 13.16 21.19
C PRO A 24 8.84 12.00 20.93
N ASP A 25 9.01 10.90 21.68
CA ASP A 25 8.13 9.73 21.67
C ASP A 25 6.68 10.20 21.80
N ASN A 26 6.00 10.29 20.65
CA ASN A 26 4.61 10.64 20.59
C ASN A 26 3.84 9.33 20.81
N PRO A 27 2.95 9.24 21.83
CA PRO A 27 2.12 8.05 22.01
C PRO A 27 1.35 7.80 20.71
N ALA A 28 1.36 6.54 20.26
CA ALA A 28 0.67 5.99 19.10
C ALA A 28 -0.07 7.06 18.26
N SER A 29 0.57 7.52 17.19
CA SER A 29 -0.12 8.31 16.18
C SER A 29 -1.38 7.53 15.77
N PRO A 30 -2.59 8.07 15.94
CA PRO A 30 -3.78 7.41 15.41
C PRO A 30 -3.54 7.20 13.92
N ALA A 31 -3.90 6.01 13.41
CA ALA A 31 -3.88 5.70 11.98
C ALA A 31 -4.40 6.92 11.21
N PRO A 32 -3.77 7.30 10.07
CA PRO A 32 -4.14 8.50 9.35
C PRO A 32 -5.64 8.45 9.10
N THR A 33 -6.38 9.30 9.80
CA THR A 33 -7.78 9.55 9.50
C THR A 33 -7.77 10.08 8.07
N PRO A 34 -8.53 9.47 7.13
CA PRO A 34 -8.59 9.98 5.78
C PRO A 34 -9.14 11.39 5.86
N ASN A 35 -8.28 12.39 5.69
CA ASN A 35 -8.73 13.77 5.53
C ASN A 35 -9.75 13.76 4.39
N PRO A 36 -10.99 14.25 4.60
CA PRO A 36 -11.92 14.41 3.50
C PRO A 36 -11.25 15.40 2.55
N VAL A 37 -10.86 14.92 1.37
CA VAL A 37 -10.30 15.76 0.33
C VAL A 37 -11.45 16.64 -0.17
N THR A 38 -11.62 17.81 0.44
CA THR A 38 -12.66 18.82 0.15
C THR A 38 -12.44 19.56 -1.17
N GLY A 39 -11.63 19.01 -2.08
CA GLY A 39 -11.57 19.45 -3.47
C GLY A 39 -12.15 18.37 -4.35
N SER A 40 -13.44 18.42 -4.67
CA SER A 40 -14.11 17.59 -5.68
C SER A 40 -13.49 17.85 -7.05
N SER A 41 -12.27 17.35 -7.26
CA SER A 41 -11.67 17.32 -8.59
C SER A 41 -12.50 16.34 -9.41
N PRO A 42 -13.09 16.76 -10.55
CA PRO A 42 -13.88 15.88 -11.39
C PRO A 42 -13.10 14.63 -11.82
N LEU A 43 -11.76 14.73 -11.89
CA LEU A 43 -10.87 13.60 -12.15
C LEU A 43 -10.95 12.53 -11.05
N ARG A 44 -11.03 12.91 -9.77
CA ARG A 44 -11.12 11.92 -8.68
C ARG A 44 -12.46 11.19 -8.69
N ALA A 45 -13.55 11.88 -9.02
CA ALA A 45 -14.86 11.25 -9.18
C ALA A 45 -14.87 10.27 -10.38
N LEU A 46 -14.21 10.63 -11.50
CA LEU A 46 -14.05 9.74 -12.64
C LEU A 46 -13.30 8.46 -12.26
N PHE A 47 -12.14 8.56 -11.59
CA PHE A 47 -11.40 7.37 -11.17
C PHE A 47 -12.18 6.52 -10.16
N VAL A 48 -12.84 7.11 -9.16
CA VAL A 48 -13.63 6.36 -8.18
C VAL A 48 -14.79 5.60 -8.85
N ASN A 49 -15.52 6.25 -9.76
CA ASN A 49 -16.60 5.61 -10.49
C ASN A 49 -16.09 4.52 -11.42
N ASN A 50 -14.96 4.73 -12.10
CA ASN A 50 -14.38 3.75 -13.00
C ASN A 50 -13.85 2.52 -12.24
N VAL A 51 -13.25 2.72 -11.05
CA VAL A 51 -12.83 1.61 -10.16
C VAL A 51 -14.05 0.81 -9.70
N ALA A 52 -15.10 1.49 -9.24
CA ALA A 52 -16.33 0.82 -8.80
C ALA A 52 -16.95 -0.01 -9.94
N ASN A 53 -17.03 0.56 -11.15
CA ASN A 53 -17.58 -0.12 -12.33
C ASN A 53 -16.70 -1.28 -12.81
N ALA A 54 -15.38 -1.20 -12.62
CA ALA A 54 -14.43 -2.25 -13.02
C ALA A 54 -14.23 -3.35 -11.97
N THR A 55 -14.80 -3.19 -10.77
CA THR A 55 -14.66 -4.16 -9.68
C THR A 55 -15.44 -5.44 -9.99
N GLN A 56 -14.73 -6.56 -9.98
CA GLN A 56 -15.27 -7.90 -10.17
C GLN A 56 -15.14 -8.66 -8.86
N THR A 57 -16.16 -9.43 -8.49
CA THR A 57 -16.21 -10.18 -7.23
C THR A 57 -16.33 -11.67 -7.48
N PHE A 58 -15.50 -12.44 -6.79
CA PHE A 58 -15.44 -13.89 -6.89
C PHE A 58 -15.52 -14.54 -5.51
N ILE A 59 -16.05 -15.75 -5.46
CA ILE A 59 -16.07 -16.56 -4.24
C ILE A 59 -15.12 -17.74 -4.44
N VAL A 60 -14.16 -17.87 -3.52
CA VAL A 60 -13.17 -18.96 -3.53
C VAL A 60 -13.28 -19.71 -2.21
N ASN A 61 -13.17 -21.04 -2.24
CA ASN A 61 -13.05 -21.81 -1.00
C ASN A 61 -11.58 -21.79 -0.55
N ALA A 62 -11.29 -21.17 0.58
CA ALA A 62 -9.94 -21.00 1.10
C ALA A 62 -9.24 -22.32 1.45
N ALA A 63 -9.99 -23.36 1.82
CA ALA A 63 -9.42 -24.65 2.19
C ALA A 63 -8.92 -25.43 0.95
N THR A 64 -9.62 -25.34 -0.18
CA THR A 64 -9.25 -26.03 -1.42
C THR A 64 -8.50 -25.13 -2.40
N GLY A 65 -8.54 -23.82 -2.21
CA GLY A 65 -8.07 -22.86 -3.20
C GLY A 65 -8.99 -22.78 -4.41
N GLY A 66 -8.44 -22.27 -5.53
CA GLY A 66 -9.13 -22.19 -6.80
C GLY A 66 -8.56 -21.11 -7.72
N GLN A 67 -9.08 -21.07 -8.95
CA GLN A 67 -8.69 -20.10 -9.95
C GLN A 67 -9.77 -19.04 -10.14
N VAL A 68 -9.35 -17.78 -10.19
CA VAL A 68 -10.18 -16.63 -10.57
C VAL A 68 -9.69 -16.10 -11.91
N MET A 69 -10.62 -15.82 -12.82
CA MET A 69 -10.32 -15.22 -14.11
C MET A 69 -11.13 -13.93 -14.28
N GLY A 70 -10.42 -12.82 -14.46
CA GLY A 70 -10.99 -11.51 -14.74
C GLY A 70 -11.47 -11.39 -16.18
N ASN A 71 -12.40 -10.47 -16.42
CA ASN A 71 -13.00 -10.22 -17.72
C ASN A 71 -12.00 -9.76 -18.80
N LYS A 72 -10.82 -9.24 -18.42
CA LYS A 72 -9.73 -8.88 -19.36
C LYS A 72 -8.63 -9.94 -19.44
N GLY A 73 -8.85 -11.12 -18.87
CA GLY A 73 -7.95 -12.25 -18.98
C GLY A 73 -6.89 -12.34 -17.87
N THR A 74 -6.94 -11.48 -16.86
CA THR A 74 -6.11 -11.65 -15.67
C THR A 74 -6.49 -12.96 -14.98
N ARG A 75 -5.51 -13.83 -14.73
CA ARG A 75 -5.72 -15.09 -14.03
C ARG A 75 -4.98 -15.06 -12.70
N LEU A 76 -5.71 -15.37 -11.63
CA LEU A 76 -5.19 -15.53 -10.29
C LEU A 76 -5.43 -16.97 -9.86
N ASP A 77 -4.36 -17.64 -9.43
CA ASP A 77 -4.44 -18.99 -8.90
C ASP A 77 -4.16 -18.93 -7.39
N PHE A 78 -5.08 -19.48 -6.61
CA PHE A 78 -4.97 -19.56 -5.17
C PHE A 78 -4.76 -21.02 -4.79
N GLU A 79 -3.58 -21.34 -4.24
CA GLU A 79 -3.32 -22.67 -3.71
C GLU A 79 -4.21 -22.97 -2.49
N PRO A 80 -4.42 -24.26 -2.15
CA PRO A 80 -5.07 -24.64 -0.90
C PRO A 80 -4.44 -23.94 0.31
N ASN A 81 -5.26 -23.36 1.19
CA ASN A 81 -4.83 -22.65 2.41
C ASN A 81 -3.99 -21.39 2.16
N ALA A 82 -4.05 -20.79 0.95
CA ALA A 82 -3.34 -19.54 0.64
C ALA A 82 -3.82 -18.32 1.46
N PHE A 83 -5.01 -18.39 2.04
CA PHE A 83 -5.57 -17.34 2.89
C PHE A 83 -5.30 -17.68 4.35
N VAL A 84 -4.63 -16.78 5.07
CA VAL A 84 -4.26 -16.96 6.48
C VAL A 84 -4.68 -15.75 7.31
N TYR A 85 -5.02 -15.98 8.57
CA TYR A 85 -5.17 -14.92 9.56
C TYR A 85 -3.78 -14.40 9.98
N GLU A 86 -3.74 -13.27 10.68
CA GLU A 86 -2.49 -12.65 11.18
C GLU A 86 -1.64 -13.61 12.03
N ASN A 87 -2.27 -14.54 12.74
CA ASN A 87 -1.60 -15.55 13.56
C ASN A 87 -1.03 -16.74 12.75
N GLY A 88 -1.13 -16.72 11.42
CA GLY A 88 -0.64 -17.77 10.52
C GLY A 88 -1.56 -18.99 10.38
N THR A 89 -2.72 -19.02 11.05
CA THR A 89 -3.69 -20.11 10.86
C THR A 89 -4.45 -19.96 9.53
N PRO A 90 -4.69 -21.04 8.78
CA PRO A 90 -5.47 -20.99 7.55
C PRO A 90 -6.92 -20.53 7.78
N VAL A 91 -7.42 -19.71 6.87
CA VAL A 91 -8.85 -19.38 6.79
C VAL A 91 -9.59 -20.59 6.24
N MET A 92 -10.68 -20.97 6.91
CA MET A 92 -11.55 -22.07 6.50
C MET A 92 -12.85 -21.55 5.91
N GLY A 93 -13.30 -22.13 4.80
CA GLY A 93 -14.57 -21.80 4.16
C GLY A 93 -14.45 -20.82 3.00
N LEU A 94 -15.53 -20.10 2.71
CA LEU A 94 -15.62 -19.23 1.54
C LEU A 94 -15.04 -17.84 1.83
N VAL A 95 -14.18 -17.36 0.92
CA VAL A 95 -13.65 -16.00 0.92
C VAL A 95 -14.10 -15.26 -0.33
N GLN A 96 -14.36 -13.97 -0.17
CA GLN A 96 -14.67 -13.08 -1.28
C GLN A 96 -13.39 -12.41 -1.78
N VAL A 97 -13.11 -12.54 -3.06
CA VAL A 97 -11.99 -11.89 -3.74
C VAL A 97 -12.53 -10.80 -4.64
N SER A 98 -12.04 -9.57 -4.47
CA SER A 98 -12.35 -8.45 -5.36
C SER A 98 -11.16 -8.12 -6.25
N LEU A 99 -11.39 -8.07 -7.56
CA LEU A 99 -10.40 -7.80 -8.59
C LEU A 99 -10.79 -6.54 -9.36
N VAL A 100 -9.86 -5.60 -9.47
CA VAL A 100 -9.95 -4.45 -10.38
C VAL A 100 -8.78 -4.53 -11.35
N GLU A 101 -9.10 -4.61 -12.63
CA GLU A 101 -8.08 -4.61 -13.69
C GLU A 101 -7.76 -3.15 -14.06
N ALA A 102 -6.70 -2.58 -13.49
CA ALA A 102 -6.44 -1.13 -13.50
C ALA A 102 -6.39 -0.49 -14.90
N LEU A 103 -6.00 -1.23 -15.94
CA LEU A 103 -5.99 -0.73 -17.33
C LEU A 103 -7.39 -0.49 -17.91
N SER A 104 -8.47 -0.96 -17.25
CA SER A 104 -9.85 -0.68 -17.65
C SER A 104 -10.50 0.47 -16.86
N VAL A 105 -9.76 1.11 -15.96
CA VAL A 105 -10.25 2.20 -15.10
C VAL A 105 -10.07 3.58 -15.75
N ILE A 106 -9.45 3.63 -16.93
CA ILE A 106 -9.08 4.84 -17.68
C ILE A 106 -9.97 5.03 -18.90
#